data_AF-A0A2H4TWJ1-F1
#
_entry.id   AF-A0A2H4TWJ1-F1
#
_cell.length_a   1.000
_cell.length_b   1.000
_cell.length_c   1.000
_cell.angle_alpha   90.00
_cell.angle_beta   90.00
_cell.angle_gamma   90.00
#
_symmetry.space_group_name_H-M   'P 1'
#
loop_
_entity.id
_entity.type
_entity.pdbx_description
1 polymer ?
#
loop_
_entity_poly.entity_id
_entity_poly.type
_entity_poly.pdbx_seq_one_letter_code
_entity_poly.pdbx_strand_id
1 'polypeptide(L)' 'MKLLRDLDKDGFNVDGPLAELTALINYVTSSQMSMQDLQTHLDYCAEQLRKQTR' A
#
# COMPACT_ATOMS: atom_id res chain seq x y z
N MET A 1 -0.35 13.62 -6.94
CA MET A 1 -0.67 14.75 -6.04
C MET A 1 -0.32 16.12 -6.60
N LYS A 2 0.80 16.31 -7.34
CA LYS A 2 1.21 17.64 -7.83
C LYS A 2 0.12 18.38 -8.60
N LEU A 3 -0.48 17.73 -9.60
CA LEU A 3 -1.56 18.31 -10.41
C LEU A 3 -2.76 18.78 -9.55
N LEU A 4 -3.30 17.93 -8.67
CA LEU A 4 -4.42 18.30 -7.80
C LEU A 4 -4.07 19.46 -6.86
N ARG A 5 -2.84 19.50 -6.34
CA ARG A 5 -2.38 20.62 -5.50
C ARG A 5 -2.17 21.91 -6.28
N ASP A 6 -1.81 21.83 -7.55
CA ASP A 6 -1.65 23.01 -8.39
C ASP A 6 -3.04 23.54 -8.81
N LEU A 7 -4.00 22.66 -9.12
CA LEU A 7 -5.42 23.02 -9.31
C LEU A 7 -6.05 23.67 -8.07
N ASP A 8 -5.75 23.16 -6.87
CA ASP A 8 -6.19 23.75 -5.60
C ASP A 8 -5.69 25.19 -5.44
N LYS A 9 -4.40 25.43 -5.71
CA LYS A 9 -3.80 26.78 -5.68
C LYS A 9 -4.42 27.73 -6.71
N ASP A 10 -4.80 27.19 -7.86
CA ASP A 10 -5.49 27.95 -8.92
C ASP A 10 -6.98 28.20 -8.57
N GLY A 11 -7.46 27.73 -7.42
CA GLY A 11 -8.81 27.98 -6.91
C GLY A 11 -9.87 26.96 -7.34
N PHE A 12 -9.47 25.83 -7.93
CA PHE A 12 -10.39 24.74 -8.27
C PHE A 12 -10.67 23.86 -7.05
N ASN A 13 -11.93 23.47 -6.86
CA ASN A 13 -12.28 22.49 -5.84
C ASN A 13 -11.77 21.10 -6.26
N VAL A 14 -10.82 20.57 -5.50
CA VAL A 14 -10.24 19.24 -5.69
C VAL A 14 -10.46 18.30 -4.51
N ASP A 15 -11.34 18.64 -3.56
CA ASP A 15 -11.52 17.91 -2.31
C ASP A 15 -11.83 16.42 -2.55
N GLY A 16 -12.77 16.13 -3.45
CA GLY A 16 -13.14 14.76 -3.83
C GLY A 16 -11.97 13.99 -4.46
N PRO A 17 -11.41 14.46 -5.59
CA PRO A 17 -10.27 13.79 -6.23
C PRO A 17 -9.05 13.63 -5.30
N LEU A 18 -8.79 14.58 -4.41
CA LEU A 18 -7.67 14.51 -3.47
C LEU A 18 -7.92 13.48 -2.37
N ALA A 19 -9.15 13.37 -1.87
CA ALA A 19 -9.55 12.33 -0.93
C ALA A 19 -9.46 10.93 -1.57
N GLU A 20 -9.95 10.76 -2.80
CA GLU A 20 -9.85 9.51 -3.56
C GLU A 20 -8.40 9.08 -3.78
N LEU A 21 -7.55 10.02 -4.23
CA LEU A 21 -6.13 9.74 -4.43
C LEU A 21 -5.42 9.35 -3.12
N THR A 22 -5.79 10.01 -2.02
CA THR A 22 -5.25 9.68 -0.69
C THR A 22 -5.66 8.29 -0.26
N ALA A 23 -6.93 7.90 -0.46
CA ALA A 23 -7.42 6.56 -0.17
C ALA A 23 -6.67 5.49 -0.98
N LEU A 24 -6.43 5.72 -2.27
CA LEU A 24 -5.70 4.79 -3.13
C LEU A 24 -4.23 4.61 -2.70
N ILE A 25 -3.55 5.71 -2.37
CA ILE A 25 -2.16 5.65 -1.88
C ILE A 25 -2.10 4.87 -0.57
N ASN A 26 -3.00 5.19 0.37
CA ASN A 26 -3.06 4.50 1.65
C ASN A 26 -3.35 3.00 1.48
N TYR A 27 -4.25 2.65 0.55
CA TYR A 27 -4.54 1.26 0.23
C TYR A 27 -3.31 0.52 -0.31
N VAL A 28 -2.57 1.12 -1.25
CA VAL A 28 -1.35 0.51 -1.82
C VAL A 28 -0.30 0.32 -0.73
N THR A 29 -0.03 1.35 0.08
CA THR A 29 0.96 1.26 1.15
C THR A 29 0.57 0.20 2.19
N SER A 30 -0.69 0.18 2.63
CA SER A 30 -1.20 -0.83 3.58
C SER A 30 -1.10 -2.25 3.01
N SER A 31 -1.44 -2.43 1.74
CA SER A 31 -1.35 -3.72 1.06
C SER A 31 0.09 -4.21 0.95
N GLN A 32 1.04 -3.32 0.65
CA GLN A 32 2.46 -3.66 0.58
C GLN A 32 3.01 -4.13 1.93
N MET A 33 2.66 -3.44 3.03
CA MET A 33 3.04 -3.88 4.38
C MET A 33 2.49 -5.27 4.69
N SER A 34 1.20 -5.48 4.41
CA SER A 34 0.54 -6.78 4.63
C SER A 34 1.18 -7.90 3.81
N MET A 35 1.58 -7.63 2.56
CA MET A 35 2.28 -8.60 1.71
C MET A 35 3.68 -8.94 2.23
N GLN A 36 4.41 -7.96 2.79
CA GLN A 36 5.73 -8.20 3.37
C GLN A 36 5.67 -9.10 4.61
N ASP A 37 4.67 -8.88 5.47
CA ASP A 37 4.43 -9.75 6.62
C ASP A 37 4.06 -11.16 6.16
N LEU A 38 3.17 -11.27 5.16
CA LEU A 38 2.77 -12.55 4.59
C LEU A 38 3.98 -13.34 4.05
N GLN A 39 4.88 -12.68 3.33
CA GLN A 39 6.12 -13.29 2.84
C GLN A 39 6.96 -13.84 3.99
N THR A 40 7.15 -13.06 5.05
CA THR A 40 7.90 -13.49 6.24
C THR A 40 7.27 -14.72 6.90
N HIS A 41 5.94 -14.77 7.00
CA HIS A 41 5.23 -15.94 7.51
C HIS A 41 5.37 -17.17 6.61
N LEU A 42 5.32 -16.98 5.29
CA LEU A 42 5.53 -18.06 4.32
C LEU A 42 6.96 -18.60 4.37
N ASP A 43 7.95 -17.73 4.52
CA ASP A 43 9.36 -18.13 4.67
C ASP A 43 9.55 -18.99 5.94
N TYR A 44 8.93 -18.59 7.05
CA TYR A 44 8.92 -19.39 8.26
C TYR A 44 8.30 -20.77 8.04
N CYS A 45 7.11 -20.83 7.44
CA CYS A 45 6.44 -22.10 7.14
C CYS A 45 7.28 -22.99 6.23
N ALA A 46 7.90 -22.43 5.19
CA ALA A 46 8.78 -23.15 4.28
C ALA A 46 9.99 -23.74 5.01
N GLU A 47 10.59 -22.99 5.93
CA GLU A 47 11.72 -23.47 6.73
C GLU A 47 11.32 -24.59 7.71
N GLN A 48 10.14 -24.50 8.34
CA GLN A 48 9.63 -25.58 9.19
C GLN A 48 9.35 -26.85 8.40
N LEU A 49 8.77 -26.74 7.21
CA LEU A 49 8.55 -27.88 6.31
C LEU A 49 9.88 -28.52 5.89
N ARG A 50 10.90 -27.72 5.56
CA ARG A 50 12.24 -28.23 5.23
C ARG A 50 12.87 -29.05 6.35
N LYS A 51 12.69 -28.63 7.61
CA LYS A 51 13.19 -29.36 8.79
C LYS A 51 12.51 -30.71 9.01
N GLN A 52 11.25 -30.85 8.60
CA GLN A 52 10.47 -32.09 8.76
C GLN A 52 10.60 -33.04 7.57
N THR A 53 10.99 -32.54 6.40
CA THR A 53 11.08 -33.32 5.15
C THR A 53 12.52 -33.79 4.86
N ARG A 54 13.49 -33.43 5.71
CA ARG A 54 14.88 -33.91 5.66
C ARG A 54 15.20 -34.83 6.83
#